data_AF-A0A9D6FWN2-F1
#
_entry.id   AF-A0A9D6FWN2-F1
#
_cell.length_a   1.000
_cell.length_b   1.000
_cell.length_c   1.000
_cell.angle_alpha   90.00
_cell.angle_beta   90.00
_cell.angle_gamma   90.00
#
_symmetry.space_group_name_H-M   'P 1'
#
loop_
_entity.id
_entity.type
_entity.pdbx_description
1 polymer ?
#
loop_
_entity_poly.entity_id
_entity_poly.type
_entity_poly.pdbx_seq_one_letter_code
_entity_poly.pdbx_strand_id
1 'polypeptide(L)'
;MASHRVPIAFGEFVKFLGSLVRGLEAGGRSDPRQRKHHALLSTSLDVLVRTDRKQEGLKVQLGKVTNELETVKRAATAEIARVVRYLEYVHGTRSGELLKYGLTPRKVGARRKPEGGAPAAAAM
;
A
#
# COMPACT_ATOMS: atom_id res chain seq x y z
N MET A 1 31.24 -8.38 25.68
CA MET A 1 31.40 -7.28 24.70
C MET A 1 30.04 -6.90 24.18
N ALA A 2 29.49 -5.77 24.64
CA ALA A 2 28.18 -5.29 24.21
C ALA A 2 28.30 -4.81 22.75
N SER A 3 27.67 -5.54 21.82
CA SER A 3 27.53 -5.09 20.44
C SER A 3 26.61 -3.86 20.48
N HIS A 4 27.16 -2.67 20.23
CA HIS A 4 26.38 -1.46 19.99
C HIS A 4 25.51 -1.65 18.74
N ARG A 5 24.35 -2.31 18.88
CA ARG A 5 23.29 -2.23 17.88
C ARG A 5 22.60 -0.90 18.12
N VAL A 6 23.08 0.14 17.47
CA VAL A 6 22.29 1.37 17.35
C VAL A 6 21.19 1.07 16.33
N PRO A 7 19.90 1.07 16.71
CA PRO A 7 18.82 1.00 15.74
C PRO A 7 18.74 2.37 15.04
N ILE A 8 19.70 2.64 14.17
CA ILE A 8 19.71 3.85 13.35
C ILE A 8 18.66 3.66 12.27
N ALA A 9 17.73 4.61 12.12
CA ALA A 9 16.80 4.60 11.00
C ALA A 9 17.61 4.59 9.69
N PHE A 10 17.18 3.83 8.69
CA PHE A 10 17.95 3.63 7.45
C PHE A 10 18.46 4.95 6.82
N GLY A 11 17.62 6.00 6.81
CA GLY A 11 18.00 7.31 6.30
C GLY A 11 19.09 8.01 7.12
N GLU A 12 19.09 7.85 8.45
CA GLU A 12 20.15 8.37 9.32
C GLU A 12 21.46 7.59 9.12
N PHE A 13 21.36 6.28 8.89
CA PHE A 13 22.52 5.42 8.61
C PHE A 13 23.20 5.82 7.29
N VAL A 14 22.41 6.03 6.22
CA VAL A 14 22.93 6.50 4.93
C VAL A 14 23.60 7.87 5.06
N LYS A 15 23.02 8.81 5.83
CA LYS A 15 23.62 10.12 6.10
C LYS A 15 24.93 10.02 6.87
N PHE A 16 24.97 9.17 7.90
CA PHE A 16 26.17 8.91 8.68
C PHE A 16 27.27 8.31 7.79
N LEU A 17 26.95 7.27 7.02
CA LEU A 17 27.88 6.63 6.10
C LEU A 17 28.42 7.63 5.06
N GLY A 18 27.57 8.47 4.48
CA GLY A 18 28.00 9.51 3.54
C GLY A 18 28.90 10.58 4.17
N SER A 19 28.73 10.87 5.45
CA SER A 19 29.62 11.78 6.19
C SER A 19 30.97 11.11 6.48
N LEU A 20 30.97 9.82 6.82
CA LEU A 20 32.18 9.03 7.02
C LEU A 20 33.00 8.87 5.74
N VAL A 21 32.37 8.59 4.60
CA VAL A 21 33.02 8.50 3.28
C VAL A 21 33.71 9.83 2.95
N ARG A 22 33.01 10.97 3.07
CA ARG A 22 33.59 12.30 2.84
C ARG A 22 34.77 12.61 3.76
N GLY A 23 34.67 12.22 5.04
CA GLY A 23 35.77 12.37 5.99
C GLY A 23 37.02 11.56 5.60
N LEU A 24 36.84 10.32 5.15
CA LEU A 24 37.93 9.47 4.67
C LEU A 24 38.56 9.98 3.37
N GLU A 25 37.77 10.58 2.47
CA GLU A 25 38.28 11.20 1.26
C GLU A 25 39.18 12.42 1.56
N ALA A 26 38.77 13.25 2.52
CA ALA A 26 39.48 14.45 2.91
C ALA A 26 40.75 14.15 3.73
N GLY A 27 40.69 13.21 4.68
CA GLY A 27 41.78 12.91 5.63
C GLY A 27 42.73 11.79 5.21
N GLY A 28 42.30 10.87 4.33
CA GLY A 28 43.00 9.61 4.07
C GLY A 28 43.92 9.58 2.84
N ARG A 29 44.21 10.72 2.20
CA ARG A 29 44.94 10.74 0.91
C ARG A 29 46.32 10.08 0.97
N SER A 30 46.99 10.13 2.11
CA SER A 30 48.33 9.57 2.34
C SER A 30 48.32 8.15 2.97
N ASP A 31 47.18 7.68 3.50
CA ASP A 31 47.08 6.37 4.16
C ASP A 31 46.42 5.32 3.24
N PRO A 32 47.16 4.29 2.77
CA PRO A 32 46.62 3.23 1.92
C PRO A 32 45.43 2.47 2.55
N ARG A 33 45.38 2.32 3.87
CA ARG A 33 44.28 1.60 4.55
C ARG A 33 43.01 2.42 4.51
N GLN A 34 43.11 3.73 4.77
CA GLN A 34 41.96 4.64 4.70
C GLN A 34 41.40 4.74 3.28
N ARG A 35 42.26 4.78 2.25
CA ARG A 35 41.81 4.74 0.83
C ARG A 35 41.04 3.48 0.49
N LYS A 36 41.47 2.31 0.99
CA LYS A 36 40.76 1.04 0.80
C LYS A 36 39.38 1.06 1.47
N HIS A 37 39.29 1.57 2.70
CA HIS A 37 38.02 1.71 3.40
C HIS A 37 37.10 2.72 2.71
N HIS A 38 37.62 3.85 2.24
CA HIS A 38 36.88 4.82 1.44
C HIS A 38 36.24 4.17 0.21
N ALA A 39 37.03 3.45 -0.61
CA ALA A 39 36.53 2.81 -1.81
C ALA A 39 35.41 1.79 -1.52
N LEU A 40 35.57 0.99 -0.47
CA LEU A 40 34.57 0.01 -0.04
C LEU A 40 33.27 0.70 0.42
N LEU A 41 33.39 1.67 1.33
CA LEU A 41 32.24 2.34 1.92
C LEU A 41 31.51 3.22 0.90
N SER A 42 32.22 3.86 -0.03
CA SER A 42 31.63 4.60 -1.15
C SER A 42 30.80 3.67 -2.04
N THR A 43 31.33 2.49 -2.37
CA THR A 43 30.59 1.49 -3.16
C THR A 43 29.34 1.02 -2.43
N SER A 44 29.45 0.74 -1.12
CA SER A 44 28.29 0.36 -0.31
C SER A 44 27.25 1.48 -0.24
N LEU A 45 27.67 2.73 -0.06
CA LEU A 45 26.78 3.89 -0.04
C LEU A 45 26.00 4.02 -1.35
N ASP A 46 26.69 3.89 -2.49
CA ASP A 46 26.05 3.96 -3.81
C ASP A 46 24.99 2.87 -4.01
N VAL A 47 25.31 1.64 -3.62
CA VAL A 47 24.36 0.52 -3.68
C VAL A 47 23.14 0.77 -2.80
N LEU A 48 23.34 1.25 -1.57
CA LEU A 48 22.25 1.56 -0.65
C LEU A 48 21.34 2.66 -1.19
N VAL A 49 21.91 3.76 -1.69
CA VAL A 49 21.14 4.89 -2.26
C VAL A 49 20.36 4.47 -3.51
N ARG A 50 20.98 3.68 -4.40
CA ARG A 50 20.28 3.16 -5.60
C ARG A 50 19.13 2.22 -5.22
N THR A 51 19.35 1.37 -4.22
CA THR A 51 18.34 0.43 -3.74
C THR A 51 17.17 1.15 -3.09
N ASP A 52 17.45 2.17 -2.27
CA ASP A 52 16.42 3.02 -1.64
C ASP A 52 15.56 3.74 -2.68
N ARG A 53 16.18 4.35 -3.70
CA ARG A 53 15.45 4.97 -4.82
C ARG A 53 14.56 3.97 -5.57
N LYS A 54 15.06 2.75 -5.79
CA LYS A 54 14.26 1.67 -6.40
C LYS A 54 13.08 1.28 -5.51
N GLN A 55 13.29 1.18 -4.21
CA GLN A 55 12.23 0.88 -3.25
C GLN A 55 11.15 1.96 -3.25
N GLU A 56 11.52 3.24 -3.25
CA GLU A 56 10.56 4.35 -3.34
C GLU A 56 9.79 4.32 -4.67
N GLY A 57 10.47 4.04 -5.79
CA GLY A 57 9.81 3.85 -7.08
C GLY A 57 8.78 2.71 -7.08
N LEU A 58 9.13 1.58 -6.45
CA LEU A 58 8.22 0.43 -6.29
C LEU A 58 7.01 0.76 -5.41
N LYS A 59 7.19 1.55 -4.34
CA LYS A 59 6.06 2.01 -3.50
C LYS A 59 5.07 2.85 -4.30
N VAL A 60 5.56 3.74 -5.17
CA VAL A 60 4.70 4.54 -6.05
C VAL A 60 3.95 3.64 -7.04
N GLN A 61 4.63 2.66 -7.65
CA GLN A 61 3.99 1.70 -8.56
C GLN A 61 2.93 0.86 -7.84
N LEU A 62 3.23 0.39 -6.63
CA LEU A 62 2.27 -0.33 -5.79
C LEU A 62 1.02 0.51 -5.55
N GLY A 63 1.17 1.79 -5.19
CA GLY A 63 0.05 2.70 -5.00
C GLY A 63 -0.83 2.85 -6.25
N LYS A 64 -0.23 2.91 -7.45
CA LYS A 64 -0.97 2.95 -8.72
C LYS A 64 -1.77 1.67 -8.94
N VAL A 65 -1.13 0.51 -8.79
CA VAL A 65 -1.79 -0.80 -8.96
C VAL A 65 -2.91 -1.00 -7.95
N THR A 66 -2.74 -0.57 -6.71
CA THR A 66 -3.79 -0.62 -5.69
C THR A 66 -5.00 0.25 -6.09
N ASN A 67 -4.78 1.45 -6.62
CA ASN A 67 -5.86 2.32 -7.07
C ASN A 67 -6.60 1.76 -8.30
N GLU A 68 -5.86 1.17 -9.24
CA GLU A 68 -6.44 0.48 -10.39
C GLU A 68 -7.30 -0.70 -9.93
N LEU A 69 -6.80 -1.51 -9.00
CA LEU A 69 -7.53 -2.64 -8.42
C LEU A 69 -8.84 -2.19 -7.75
N GLU A 70 -8.81 -1.13 -6.95
CA GLU A 70 -10.02 -0.58 -6.32
C GLU A 70 -11.02 -0.04 -7.35
N THR A 71 -10.53 0.57 -8.44
CA THR A 71 -11.38 1.04 -9.54
C THR A 71 -12.06 -0.14 -10.25
N VAL A 72 -11.29 -1.18 -10.60
CA VAL A 72 -11.82 -2.40 -11.23
C VAL A 72 -12.81 -3.10 -10.31
N LYS A 73 -12.50 -3.22 -9.02
CA LYS A 73 -13.41 -3.81 -8.02
C LYS A 73 -14.74 -3.05 -7.96
N ARG A 74 -14.72 -1.71 -7.96
CA ARG A 74 -15.95 -0.88 -7.99
C ARG A 74 -16.75 -1.09 -9.27
N ALA A 75 -16.09 -1.12 -10.42
CA ALA A 75 -16.74 -1.38 -11.70
C ALA A 75 -17.37 -2.79 -11.74
N ALA A 76 -16.63 -3.82 -11.33
CA ALA A 76 -17.14 -5.19 -11.22
C ALA A 76 -18.34 -5.28 -10.26
N THR A 77 -18.28 -4.61 -9.10
CA THR A 77 -19.40 -4.57 -8.15
C THR A 77 -20.64 -3.91 -8.77
N ALA A 78 -20.46 -2.82 -9.53
CA ALA A 78 -21.55 -2.16 -10.22
C ALA A 78 -22.19 -3.05 -11.30
N GLU A 79 -21.37 -3.76 -12.09
CA GLU A 79 -21.87 -4.71 -13.09
C GLU A 79 -22.59 -5.89 -12.45
N ILE A 80 -22.03 -6.47 -11.38
CA ILE A 80 -22.70 -7.53 -10.62
C ILE A 80 -24.08 -7.03 -10.16
N ALA A 81 -24.18 -5.82 -9.61
CA ALA A 81 -25.47 -5.27 -9.18
C ALA A 81 -26.45 -5.07 -10.36
N ARG A 82 -25.98 -4.73 -11.57
CA ARG A 82 -26.84 -4.67 -12.77
C ARG A 82 -27.31 -6.05 -13.21
N VAL A 83 -26.41 -7.03 -13.27
CA VAL A 83 -26.75 -8.42 -13.60
C VAL A 83 -27.75 -8.99 -12.60
N VAL A 84 -27.55 -8.78 -11.31
CA VAL A 84 -28.50 -9.20 -10.26
C VAL A 84 -29.87 -8.57 -10.50
N ARG A 85 -29.95 -7.26 -10.75
CA ARG A 85 -31.24 -6.59 -11.03
C ARG A 85 -31.92 -7.14 -12.28
N TYR A 86 -31.15 -7.46 -13.32
CA TYR A 86 -31.67 -8.07 -14.54
C TYR A 86 -32.24 -9.46 -14.27
N LEU A 87 -31.52 -10.32 -13.54
CA LEU A 87 -32.00 -11.66 -13.17
C LEU A 87 -33.24 -11.58 -12.25
N GLU A 88 -33.25 -10.66 -11.29
CA GLU A 88 -34.40 -10.37 -10.44
C GLU A 88 -35.63 -9.88 -11.25
N TYR A 89 -35.41 -9.15 -12.34
CA TYR A 89 -36.47 -8.69 -13.25
C TYR A 89 -37.01 -9.83 -14.12
N VAL A 90 -36.14 -10.65 -14.72
CA VAL A 90 -36.52 -11.75 -15.63
C VAL A 90 -37.19 -12.90 -14.88
N HIS A 91 -36.62 -13.33 -13.75
CA HIS A 91 -37.11 -14.50 -13.03
C HIS A 91 -38.04 -14.15 -11.86
N GLY A 92 -38.08 -12.89 -11.44
CA GLY A 92 -38.74 -12.45 -10.23
C GLY A 92 -37.85 -12.57 -9.00
N THR A 93 -37.84 -11.53 -8.16
CA THR A 93 -36.99 -11.38 -6.94
C THR A 93 -37.10 -12.51 -5.90
N ARG A 94 -38.11 -13.37 -6.01
CA ARG A 94 -38.40 -14.48 -5.08
C ARG A 94 -38.28 -15.86 -5.73
N SER A 95 -37.92 -15.92 -7.00
CA SER A 95 -37.89 -17.18 -7.73
C SER A 95 -36.73 -18.06 -7.28
N GLY A 96 -37.00 -19.36 -7.11
CA GLY A 96 -35.98 -20.38 -6.87
C GLY A 96 -34.96 -20.49 -8.03
N GLU A 97 -35.30 -19.99 -9.22
CA GLU A 97 -34.39 -19.89 -10.36
C GLU A 97 -33.14 -19.04 -10.07
N LEU A 98 -33.23 -18.06 -9.17
CA LEU A 98 -32.10 -17.22 -8.78
C LEU A 98 -30.96 -18.02 -8.11
N LEU A 99 -31.28 -19.16 -7.47
CA LEU A 99 -30.30 -20.03 -6.83
C LEU A 99 -29.33 -20.65 -7.84
N LYS A 100 -29.75 -20.86 -9.10
CA LYS A 100 -28.88 -21.37 -10.19
C LYS A 100 -27.73 -20.42 -10.49
N TYR A 101 -27.89 -19.13 -10.17
CA TYR A 101 -26.89 -18.07 -10.36
C TYR A 101 -26.17 -17.71 -9.06
N GLY A 102 -26.33 -18.50 -7.99
CA GLY A 102 -25.76 -18.21 -6.67
C GLY A 102 -26.44 -17.06 -5.92
N LEU A 103 -27.61 -16.60 -6.38
CA LEU A 103 -28.35 -15.50 -5.75
C LEU A 103 -29.42 -16.05 -4.81
N THR A 104 -29.43 -15.57 -3.57
CA THR A 104 -30.46 -15.95 -2.60
C THR A 104 -31.75 -15.15 -2.86
N PRO A 105 -32.91 -15.80 -3.07
CA PRO A 105 -34.18 -15.11 -3.25
C PRO A 105 -34.54 -14.23 -2.05
N ARG A 106 -35.17 -13.07 -2.28
CA ARG A 106 -35.54 -12.16 -1.19
C ARG A 106 -36.65 -12.77 -0.33
N LYS A 107 -36.43 -12.87 0.98
CA LYS A 107 -37.45 -13.32 1.95
C LYS A 107 -38.58 -12.28 2.08
N VAL A 108 -39.80 -12.76 2.24
CA VAL A 108 -40.97 -11.92 2.59
C VAL A 108 -40.71 -11.31 3.97
N GLY A 109 -40.67 -9.97 4.07
CA GLY A 109 -40.58 -9.25 5.35
C GLY A 109 -39.28 -8.47 5.62
N ALA A 110 -38.25 -8.54 4.78
CA ALA A 110 -37.04 -7.73 4.94
C ALA A 110 -37.27 -6.27 4.47
N ARG A 111 -38.10 -5.52 5.19
CA ARG A 111 -38.07 -4.06 5.15
C ARG A 111 -36.66 -3.64 5.58
N ARG A 112 -35.87 -3.07 4.68
CA ARG A 112 -34.67 -2.32 5.07
C ARG A 112 -35.13 -1.27 6.08
N LYS A 113 -34.73 -1.41 7.35
CA LYS A 113 -34.74 -0.27 8.28
C LYS A 113 -33.81 0.78 7.63
N PRO A 114 -34.25 2.03 7.46
CA PRO A 114 -33.33 3.09 7.04
C PRO A 114 -32.31 3.25 8.16
N GLU A 115 -31.04 2.98 7.87
CA GLU A 115 -29.94 3.45 8.71
C GLU A 115 -29.86 4.97 8.56
N GLY A 116 -29.85 5.67 9.69
CA GLY A 116 -29.58 7.11 9.74
C GLY A 116 -30.83 7.98 9.67
N GLY A 117 -31.64 7.95 10.72
CA GLY A 117 -32.44 9.13 11.05
C GLY A 117 -31.49 10.30 11.32
N ALA A 118 -31.60 11.35 10.51
CA ALA A 118 -31.05 12.65 10.85
C ALA A 118 -31.60 13.07 12.23
N PRO A 119 -30.79 13.63 13.15
CA PRO A 119 -31.35 14.34 14.28
C PRO A 119 -31.93 15.65 13.74
N ALA A 120 -33.22 15.64 13.43
CA ALA A 120 -34.01 16.86 13.41
C ALA A 120 -34.07 17.37 14.86
N ALA A 121 -33.49 18.56 15.07
CA ALA A 121 -33.84 19.54 16.09
C ALA A 121 -34.69 19.05 17.29
N ALA A 122 -34.06 18.95 18.46
CA ALA A 122 -34.63 19.45 19.70
C ALA A 122 -33.84 20.74 19.99
N ALA A 123 -34.36 21.97 19.81
CA ALA A 123 -35.46 22.56 20.55
C ALA A 123 -35.31 22.29 22.06
N MET A 124 -34.42 23.07 22.71
CA MET A 124 -34.71 23.98 23.83
C MET A 124 -33.46 24.78 24.17
#